data_AF-A0A533XNP1-F1
#
_entry.id   AF-A0A533XNP1-F1
#
_cell.length_a   1.000
_cell.length_b   1.000
_cell.length_c   1.000
_cell.angle_alpha   90.00
_cell.angle_beta   90.00
_cell.angle_gamma   90.00
#
_symmetry.space_group_name_H-M   'P 1'
#
loop_
_entity.id
_entity.type
_entity.pdbx_description
1 polymer ?
#
loop_
_entity_poly.entity_id
_entity_poly.type
_entity_poly.pdbx_seq_one_letter_code
_entity_poly.pdbx_strand_id
1 'polypeptide(L)'
;EGRIIRPLLHVRRPEILDYLATRALTYRSDSSNATRIYQRNRIRHDLLPQLQAFNPRLVEAFARTAELLREEAALLEEVEQARWSAILIESTPGRVVLDAEGFAQAPVALQRRLVRRAWKAVRGNSTGLTYRHVASVLRQFVERTGEASMNLPGGICAGRLGNGVIMESDNRQTMDDDPPWEAGVPLPVPGSVALGQGRRVRAEVATHSPEAEDAGPDRMSFTMCADVSQTTLIVRRRQPGDWFCPTGMAGRKKKLQDFFVDQKVPRRRRDQVPLVVAPGGIVWVGGYRGDERFRLRSHTSRSVRLFLEEDE
;
A
#
# COMPACT_ATOMS: atom_id res chain seq x y z
N GLU A 1 -14.32 1.42 -19.48
CA GLU A 1 -13.48 0.36 -20.11
C GLU A 1 -14.05 0.00 -21.48
N GLY A 2 -13.24 -0.02 -22.53
CA GLY A 2 -13.68 -0.41 -23.87
C GLY A 2 -13.62 -1.93 -24.05
N ARG A 3 -14.71 -2.56 -24.48
CA ARG A 3 -14.74 -3.99 -24.79
C ARG A 3 -13.92 -4.26 -26.06
N ILE A 4 -12.80 -4.98 -25.93
CA ILE A 4 -11.98 -5.37 -27.10
C ILE A 4 -12.53 -6.68 -27.67
N ILE A 5 -13.14 -6.60 -28.84
CA ILE A 5 -13.63 -7.77 -29.59
C ILE A 5 -12.51 -8.22 -30.55
N ARG A 6 -12.29 -9.55 -30.66
CA ARG A 6 -11.32 -10.15 -31.58
C ARG A 6 -12.03 -11.12 -32.55
N PRO A 7 -12.74 -10.62 -33.59
CA PRO A 7 -13.60 -11.44 -34.45
C PRO A 7 -12.85 -12.56 -35.18
N LEU A 8 -11.60 -12.30 -35.57
CA LEU A 8 -10.76 -13.23 -36.34
C LEU A 8 -9.90 -14.14 -35.45
N LEU A 9 -10.21 -14.28 -34.15
CA LEU A 9 -9.40 -15.08 -33.23
C LEU A 9 -9.33 -16.56 -33.63
N HIS A 10 -10.40 -17.09 -34.23
CA HIS A 10 -10.50 -18.48 -34.68
C HIS A 10 -10.13 -18.69 -36.15
N VAL A 11 -9.81 -17.62 -36.89
CA VAL A 11 -9.48 -17.69 -38.32
C VAL A 11 -7.96 -17.74 -38.50
N ARG A 12 -7.45 -18.74 -39.23
CA ARG A 12 -5.99 -18.85 -39.43
C ARG A 12 -5.51 -17.89 -40.52
N ARG A 13 -4.23 -17.54 -40.46
CA ARG A 13 -3.59 -16.66 -41.45
C ARG A 13 -3.75 -17.16 -42.90
N PRO A 14 -3.60 -18.46 -43.22
CA PRO A 14 -3.81 -18.94 -44.59
C PRO A 14 -5.24 -18.68 -45.10
N GLU A 15 -6.25 -18.84 -44.24
CA GLU A 15 -7.66 -18.58 -44.58
C GLU A 15 -7.91 -17.08 -44.84
N ILE A 16 -7.26 -16.20 -44.06
CA ILE A 16 -7.32 -14.75 -44.32
C ILE A 16 -6.67 -14.40 -45.67
N LEU A 17 -5.51 -14.99 -45.98
CA LEU A 17 -4.81 -14.72 -47.25
C LEU A 17 -5.60 -15.24 -48.45
N ASP A 18 -6.20 -16.42 -48.34
CA ASP A 18 -7.06 -17.02 -49.37
C ASP A 18 -8.33 -16.17 -49.60
N TYR A 19 -8.96 -15.69 -48.52
CA TYR A 19 -10.08 -14.77 -48.59
C TYR A 19 -9.71 -13.46 -49.31
N LEU A 20 -8.55 -12.87 -48.97
CA LEU A 20 -8.05 -11.65 -49.63
C LEU A 20 -7.77 -11.88 -51.12
N ALA A 21 -7.19 -13.03 -51.47
CA ALA A 21 -6.93 -13.41 -52.86
C ALA A 21 -8.23 -13.58 -53.66
N THR A 22 -9.19 -14.34 -53.11
CA THR A 22 -10.50 -14.59 -53.73
C THR A 22 -11.29 -13.30 -53.97
N ARG A 23 -11.15 -12.32 -53.08
CA ARG A 23 -11.81 -11.01 -53.17
C ARG A 23 -10.99 -9.95 -53.91
N ALA A 24 -9.80 -10.30 -54.41
CA ALA A 24 -8.85 -9.37 -55.05
C ALA A 24 -8.56 -8.11 -54.19
N LEU A 25 -8.47 -8.28 -52.87
CA LEU A 25 -8.20 -7.19 -51.93
C LEU A 25 -6.70 -6.99 -51.74
N THR A 26 -6.24 -5.76 -51.90
CA THR A 26 -4.85 -5.40 -51.61
C THR A 26 -4.64 -5.19 -50.12
N TYR A 27 -3.47 -5.58 -49.62
CA TYR A 27 -3.09 -5.40 -48.23
C TYR A 27 -1.61 -4.99 -48.13
N ARG A 28 -1.26 -4.32 -47.03
CA ARG A 28 0.13 -3.94 -46.73
C ARG A 28 0.73 -4.91 -45.74
N SER A 29 1.98 -5.33 -45.98
CA SER A 29 2.76 -6.10 -45.03
C SER A 29 3.61 -5.16 -44.19
N ASP A 30 3.42 -5.20 -42.87
CA ASP A 30 4.24 -4.44 -41.93
C ASP A 30 5.62 -5.11 -41.77
N SER A 31 6.67 -4.33 -42.02
CA SER A 31 8.08 -4.76 -41.98
C SER A 31 8.54 -5.22 -40.60
N SER A 32 7.93 -4.72 -39.52
CA SER A 32 8.22 -5.15 -38.15
C SER A 32 7.92 -6.64 -37.93
N ASN A 33 7.01 -7.25 -38.71
CA ASN A 33 6.69 -8.67 -38.64
C ASN A 33 7.87 -9.58 -39.00
N ALA A 34 8.84 -9.09 -39.78
CA ALA A 34 10.03 -9.84 -40.16
C ALA A 34 11.15 -9.75 -39.12
N THR A 35 11.08 -8.78 -38.20
CA THR A 35 12.12 -8.56 -37.20
C THR A 35 12.08 -9.60 -36.08
N ARG A 36 13.25 -10.13 -35.67
CA ARG A 36 13.36 -11.09 -34.56
C ARG A 36 13.60 -10.43 -33.19
N ILE A 37 13.53 -9.11 -33.10
CA ILE A 37 13.76 -8.37 -31.85
C ILE A 37 12.67 -8.73 -30.82
N TYR A 38 11.42 -8.87 -31.27
CA TYR A 38 10.30 -9.18 -30.40
C TYR A 38 10.17 -10.68 -30.11
N GLN A 39 9.98 -11.04 -28.84
CA GLN A 39 9.83 -12.43 -28.40
C GLN A 39 8.72 -13.18 -29.18
N ARG A 40 7.59 -12.51 -29.46
CA ARG A 40 6.49 -13.08 -30.25
C ARG A 40 6.94 -13.50 -31.67
N ASN A 41 7.77 -12.69 -32.32
CA ASN A 41 8.25 -12.99 -33.66
C ASN A 41 9.24 -14.16 -33.65
N ARG A 42 10.11 -14.23 -32.63
CA ARG A 42 10.99 -15.40 -32.41
C ARG A 42 10.20 -16.68 -32.18
N ILE A 43 9.15 -16.63 -31.35
CA ILE A 43 8.26 -17.79 -31.17
C ILE A 43 7.64 -18.22 -32.50
N ARG A 44 7.13 -17.27 -33.29
CA ARG A 44 6.47 -17.56 -34.58
C ARG A 44 7.44 -18.12 -35.63
N HIS A 45 8.62 -17.53 -35.77
CA HIS A 45 9.54 -17.81 -36.88
C HIS A 45 10.57 -18.89 -36.56
N ASP A 46 10.95 -19.04 -35.29
CA ASP A 46 12.03 -19.94 -34.92
C ASP A 46 11.48 -21.18 -34.18
N LEU A 47 10.61 -21.01 -33.18
CA LEU A 47 10.14 -22.12 -32.32
C LEU A 47 8.94 -22.88 -32.89
N LEU A 48 7.90 -22.16 -33.32
CA LEU A 48 6.65 -22.78 -33.76
C LEU A 48 6.84 -23.74 -34.95
N PRO A 49 7.64 -23.41 -35.98
CA PRO A 49 7.88 -24.33 -37.09
C PRO A 49 8.56 -25.62 -36.65
N GLN A 50 9.52 -25.53 -35.71
CA GLN A 50 10.19 -26.69 -35.15
C GLN A 50 9.21 -27.59 -34.40
N LEU A 51 8.32 -27.01 -33.58
CA LEU A 51 7.31 -27.80 -32.86
C LEU A 51 6.26 -28.40 -33.81
N GLN A 52 5.91 -27.71 -34.90
CA GLN A 52 5.00 -28.23 -35.93
C GLN A 52 5.59 -29.41 -36.72
N ALA A 53 6.92 -29.51 -36.82
CA ALA A 53 7.57 -30.68 -37.41
C ALA A 53 7.31 -31.96 -36.59
N PHE A 54 7.17 -31.85 -35.27
CA PHE A 54 6.79 -32.98 -34.40
C PHE A 54 5.29 -33.26 -34.42
N ASN A 55 4.46 -32.22 -34.50
CA ASN A 55 3.01 -32.34 -34.58
C ASN A 55 2.41 -31.28 -35.52
N PRO A 56 2.01 -31.66 -36.75
CA PRO A 56 1.45 -30.72 -37.72
C PRO A 56 0.20 -29.97 -37.22
N ARG A 57 -0.57 -30.59 -36.30
CA ARG A 57 -1.81 -30.03 -35.72
C ARG A 57 -1.58 -29.35 -34.37
N LEU A 58 -0.34 -28.98 -34.03
CA LEU A 58 0.00 -28.37 -32.74
C LEU A 58 -0.81 -27.10 -32.44
N VAL A 59 -0.97 -26.22 -33.44
CA VAL A 59 -1.70 -24.96 -33.28
C VAL A 59 -3.18 -25.22 -32.95
N GLU A 60 -3.80 -26.20 -33.60
CA GLU A 60 -5.17 -26.62 -33.34
C GLU A 60 -5.30 -27.25 -31.94
N ALA A 61 -4.33 -28.07 -31.54
CA ALA A 61 -4.30 -28.66 -30.21
C ALA A 61 -4.19 -27.58 -29.11
N PHE A 62 -3.30 -26.60 -29.26
CA PHE A 62 -3.19 -25.49 -28.32
C PHE A 62 -4.43 -24.60 -28.30
N ALA A 63 -5.03 -24.32 -29.46
CA ALA A 63 -6.27 -23.56 -29.53
C ALA A 63 -7.39 -24.25 -28.75
N ARG A 64 -7.59 -25.56 -28.99
CA ARG A 64 -8.57 -26.37 -28.27
C ARG A 64 -8.29 -26.41 -26.76
N THR A 65 -7.04 -26.61 -26.34
CA THR A 65 -6.68 -26.56 -24.91
C THR A 65 -6.96 -25.20 -24.31
N ALA A 66 -6.69 -24.10 -25.03
CA ALA A 66 -6.98 -22.75 -24.56
C ALA A 66 -8.49 -22.46 -24.47
N GLU A 67 -9.32 -23.06 -25.33
CA GLU A 67 -10.78 -23.01 -25.26
C GLU A 67 -11.29 -23.75 -24.02
N LEU A 68 -10.89 -25.02 -23.84
CA LEU A 68 -11.25 -25.82 -22.65
C LEU A 68 -10.88 -25.11 -21.34
N LEU A 69 -9.64 -24.62 -21.23
CA LEU A 69 -9.19 -23.87 -20.05
C LEU A 69 -9.96 -22.58 -19.83
N ARG A 70 -10.50 -21.96 -20.88
CA ARG A 70 -11.30 -20.73 -20.77
C ARG A 70 -12.70 -21.03 -20.25
N GLU A 71 -13.31 -22.11 -20.72
CA GLU A 71 -14.61 -22.60 -20.23
C GLU A 71 -14.51 -22.97 -18.75
N GLU A 72 -13.50 -23.76 -18.37
CA GLU A 72 -13.23 -24.10 -16.97
C GLU A 72 -12.93 -22.85 -16.12
N ALA A 73 -12.19 -21.89 -16.66
CA ALA A 73 -11.88 -20.65 -15.95
C ALA A 73 -13.13 -19.79 -15.69
N ALA A 74 -14.12 -19.82 -16.59
CA ALA A 74 -15.39 -19.12 -16.41
C ALA A 74 -16.22 -19.76 -15.28
N LEU A 75 -16.34 -21.09 -15.26
CA LEU A 75 -16.98 -21.80 -14.15
C LEU A 75 -16.30 -21.49 -12.81
N LEU A 76 -14.96 -21.53 -12.77
CA LEU A 76 -14.21 -21.20 -11.56
C LEU A 76 -14.36 -19.74 -11.13
N GLU A 77 -14.64 -18.83 -12.07
CA GLU A 77 -14.90 -17.42 -11.75
C GLU A 77 -16.26 -17.25 -11.05
N GLU A 78 -17.28 -18.02 -11.42
CA GLU A 78 -18.57 -18.04 -10.71
C GLU A 78 -18.42 -18.56 -9.27
N VAL A 79 -17.69 -19.68 -9.10
CA VAL A 79 -17.41 -20.26 -7.79
C VAL A 79 -16.56 -19.31 -6.93
N GLU A 80 -15.55 -18.69 -7.53
CA GLU A 80 -14.73 -17.65 -6.88
C GLU A 80 -15.60 -16.47 -6.43
N GLN A 81 -16.48 -15.97 -7.29
CA GLN A 81 -17.35 -14.84 -7.01
C GLN A 81 -18.31 -15.14 -5.86
N ALA A 82 -18.93 -16.32 -5.85
CA ALA A 82 -19.81 -16.75 -4.77
C ALA A 82 -19.05 -16.82 -3.43
N ARG A 83 -17.86 -17.44 -3.43
CA ARG A 83 -17.03 -17.53 -2.22
C ARG A 83 -16.55 -16.16 -1.76
N TRP A 84 -16.13 -15.29 -2.69
CA TRP A 84 -15.70 -13.94 -2.41
C TRP A 84 -16.80 -13.15 -1.69
N SER A 85 -18.01 -13.14 -2.23
CA SER A 85 -19.15 -12.44 -1.61
C SER A 85 -19.48 -12.97 -0.22
N ALA A 86 -19.31 -14.28 0.02
CA ALA A 86 -19.61 -14.90 1.31
C ALA A 86 -18.58 -14.57 2.41
N ILE A 87 -17.31 -14.32 2.04
CA ILE A 87 -16.22 -14.08 3.01
C ILE A 87 -15.75 -12.63 3.04
N LEU A 88 -16.31 -11.75 2.20
CA LEU A 88 -15.89 -10.36 2.15
C LEU A 88 -16.40 -9.61 3.38
N ILE A 89 -15.47 -9.04 4.14
CA ILE A 89 -15.78 -8.18 5.29
C ILE A 89 -15.79 -6.71 4.86
N GLU A 90 -14.76 -6.27 4.14
CA GLU A 90 -14.59 -4.88 3.72
C GLU A 90 -13.91 -4.83 2.35
N SER A 91 -14.40 -3.95 1.46
CA SER A 91 -13.76 -3.64 0.18
C SER A 91 -13.84 -2.14 -0.07
N THR A 92 -12.72 -1.45 0.10
CA THR A 92 -12.56 -0.03 -0.21
C THR A 92 -11.45 0.16 -1.24
N PRO A 93 -11.38 1.31 -1.94
CA PRO A 93 -10.27 1.60 -2.84
C PRO A 93 -8.93 1.49 -2.11
N GLY A 94 -8.12 0.51 -2.50
CA GLY A 94 -6.81 0.26 -1.87
C GLY A 94 -6.84 -0.63 -0.62
N ARG A 95 -7.97 -1.18 -0.18
CA ARG A 95 -8.02 -2.12 0.95
C ARG A 95 -9.13 -3.16 0.80
N VAL A 96 -8.76 -4.40 1.07
CA VAL A 96 -9.66 -5.56 1.07
C VAL A 96 -9.45 -6.34 2.36
N VAL A 97 -10.55 -6.73 3.01
CA VAL A 97 -10.55 -7.59 4.19
C VAL A 97 -11.49 -8.77 3.95
N LEU A 98 -10.96 -9.98 4.09
CA LEU A 98 -11.68 -11.24 3.96
C LEU A 98 -11.71 -11.97 5.29
N ASP A 99 -12.77 -12.73 5.57
CA ASP A 99 -12.84 -13.62 6.73
C ASP A 99 -11.78 -14.72 6.63
N ALA A 100 -10.97 -14.86 7.68
CA ALA A 100 -9.81 -15.74 7.67
C ALA A 100 -10.20 -17.22 7.71
N GLU A 101 -11.27 -17.57 8.42
CA GLU A 101 -11.75 -18.94 8.52
C GLU A 101 -12.39 -19.40 7.20
N GLY A 102 -13.28 -18.58 6.64
CA GLY A 102 -13.89 -18.80 5.33
C GLY A 102 -12.85 -18.86 4.21
N PHE A 103 -11.78 -18.08 4.30
CA PHE A 103 -10.64 -18.17 3.37
C PHE A 103 -9.88 -19.50 3.55
N ALA A 104 -9.54 -19.89 4.78
CA ALA A 104 -8.77 -21.10 5.08
C ALA A 104 -9.52 -22.38 4.70
N GLN A 105 -10.85 -22.42 4.87
CA GLN A 105 -11.70 -23.57 4.48
C GLN A 105 -11.86 -23.72 2.97
N ALA A 106 -11.55 -22.70 2.17
CA ALA A 106 -11.66 -22.80 0.72
C ALA A 106 -10.56 -23.72 0.15
N PRO A 107 -10.84 -24.51 -0.91
CA PRO A 107 -9.81 -25.27 -1.62
C PRO A 107 -8.66 -24.37 -2.08
N VAL A 108 -7.43 -24.91 -2.06
CA VAL A 108 -6.20 -24.15 -2.39
C VAL A 108 -6.27 -23.45 -3.76
N ALA A 109 -6.95 -24.06 -4.74
CA ALA A 109 -7.17 -23.43 -6.04
C ALA A 109 -8.00 -22.13 -5.94
N LEU A 110 -9.06 -22.14 -5.13
CA LEU A 110 -9.87 -20.95 -4.85
C LEU A 110 -9.12 -19.93 -4.00
N GLN A 111 -8.35 -20.37 -2.99
CA GLN A 111 -7.52 -19.45 -2.21
C GLN A 111 -6.56 -18.64 -3.10
N ARG A 112 -5.88 -19.29 -4.06
CA ARG A 112 -5.01 -18.61 -5.04
C ARG A 112 -5.76 -17.57 -5.87
N ARG A 113 -6.99 -17.90 -6.28
CA ARG A 113 -7.87 -17.00 -7.04
C ARG A 113 -8.32 -15.81 -6.21
N LEU A 114 -8.78 -16.03 -4.98
CA LEU A 114 -9.17 -14.99 -4.03
C LEU A 114 -8.01 -14.02 -3.74
N VAL A 115 -6.79 -14.51 -3.58
CA VAL A 115 -5.59 -13.66 -3.42
C VAL A 115 -5.36 -12.77 -4.65
N ARG A 116 -5.47 -13.34 -5.86
CA ARG A 116 -5.32 -12.57 -7.12
C ARG A 116 -6.44 -11.55 -7.30
N ARG A 117 -7.65 -11.88 -6.85
CA ARG A 117 -8.80 -10.97 -6.88
C ARG A 117 -8.61 -9.81 -5.91
N ALA A 118 -8.20 -10.08 -4.67
CA ALA A 118 -7.84 -9.06 -3.69
C ALA A 118 -6.74 -8.13 -4.22
N TRP A 119 -5.71 -8.71 -4.84
CA TRP A 119 -4.66 -7.93 -5.50
C TRP A 119 -5.20 -7.01 -6.59
N LYS A 120 -6.06 -7.53 -7.48
CA LYS A 120 -6.67 -6.73 -8.54
C LYS A 120 -7.55 -5.61 -7.98
N ALA A 121 -8.31 -5.88 -6.93
CA ALA A 121 -9.15 -4.88 -6.27
C ALA A 121 -8.33 -3.76 -5.62
N VAL A 122 -7.19 -4.09 -5.01
CA VAL A 122 -6.29 -3.13 -4.36
C VAL A 122 -5.46 -2.33 -5.38
N ARG A 123 -4.89 -3.00 -6.38
CA ARG A 123 -3.95 -2.39 -7.34
C ARG A 123 -4.61 -1.81 -8.59
N GLY A 124 -5.85 -2.21 -8.88
CA GLY A 124 -6.53 -1.90 -10.14
C GLY A 124 -6.03 -2.71 -11.35
N ASN A 125 -5.03 -3.59 -11.18
CA ASN A 125 -4.52 -4.46 -12.26
C ASN A 125 -4.02 -5.81 -11.73
N SER A 126 -3.84 -6.78 -12.64
CA SER A 126 -3.36 -8.12 -12.34
C SER A 126 -1.85 -8.32 -12.49
N THR A 127 -1.11 -7.27 -12.85
CA THR A 127 0.34 -7.38 -13.11
C THR A 127 1.12 -7.41 -11.80
N GLY A 128 2.40 -7.79 -11.82
CA GLY A 128 3.32 -7.74 -10.67
C GLY A 128 3.17 -8.86 -9.64
N LEU A 129 2.06 -9.61 -9.63
CA LEU A 129 1.88 -10.73 -8.70
C LEU A 129 2.30 -12.07 -9.31
N THR A 130 3.49 -12.54 -8.91
CA THR A 130 4.05 -13.83 -9.32
C THR A 130 3.47 -15.00 -8.54
N TYR A 131 3.68 -16.22 -9.03
CA TYR A 131 3.32 -17.44 -8.30
C TYR A 131 3.98 -17.52 -6.91
N ARG A 132 5.25 -17.12 -6.79
CA ARG A 132 5.98 -17.13 -5.51
C ARG A 132 5.32 -16.23 -4.47
N HIS A 133 4.82 -15.07 -4.90
CA HIS A 133 4.10 -14.15 -4.00
C HIS A 133 2.81 -14.79 -3.49
N VAL A 134 1.99 -15.36 -4.39
CA VAL A 134 0.75 -16.06 -4.01
C VAL A 134 1.04 -17.22 -3.06
N ALA A 135 2.06 -18.04 -3.36
CA ALA A 135 2.43 -19.15 -2.50
C ALA A 135 2.90 -18.71 -1.10
N SER A 136 3.63 -17.60 -1.00
CA SER A 136 4.05 -17.04 0.30
C SER A 136 2.86 -16.49 1.11
N VAL A 137 1.92 -15.82 0.45
CA VAL A 137 0.65 -15.37 1.06
C VAL A 137 -0.09 -16.57 1.66
N LEU A 138 -0.29 -17.64 0.88
CA LEU A 138 -1.00 -18.82 1.38
C LEU A 138 -0.31 -19.49 2.57
N ARG A 139 1.01 -19.71 2.48
CA ARG A 139 1.78 -20.28 3.60
C ARG A 139 1.65 -19.45 4.86
N GLN A 140 1.72 -18.13 4.74
CA GLN A 140 1.67 -17.25 5.90
C GLN A 140 0.29 -17.12 6.53
N PHE A 141 -0.79 -17.16 5.73
CA PHE A 141 -2.15 -16.91 6.22
C PHE A 141 -2.95 -18.17 6.55
N VAL A 142 -2.63 -19.31 5.93
CA VAL A 142 -3.31 -20.58 6.18
C VAL A 142 -2.55 -21.42 7.22
N GLU A 143 -1.21 -21.44 7.17
CA GLU A 143 -0.42 -22.37 7.99
C GLU A 143 0.01 -21.80 9.36
N ARG A 144 -0.09 -20.48 9.58
CA ARG A 144 0.30 -19.84 10.86
C ARG A 144 -0.90 -19.27 11.61
N THR A 145 -0.94 -19.56 12.91
CA THR A 145 -1.83 -18.94 13.89
C THR A 145 -1.13 -17.74 14.53
N GLY A 146 -1.45 -16.52 14.10
CA GLY A 146 -0.94 -15.28 14.67
C GLY A 146 -1.08 -14.04 13.78
N GLU A 147 -0.89 -12.85 14.35
CA GLU A 147 -0.74 -11.60 13.59
C GLU A 147 0.55 -11.68 12.76
N ALA A 148 0.41 -11.76 11.44
CA ALA A 148 1.53 -11.87 10.52
C ALA A 148 1.28 -10.95 9.34
N SER A 149 2.30 -10.19 8.93
CA SER A 149 2.24 -9.33 7.75
C SER A 149 3.42 -9.58 6.82
N MET A 150 3.22 -9.30 5.55
CA MET A 150 4.24 -9.36 4.51
C MET A 150 4.07 -8.26 3.49
N ASN A 151 5.18 -7.83 2.93
CA ASN A 151 5.21 -6.88 1.83
C ASN A 151 5.14 -7.64 0.50
N LEU A 152 4.23 -7.22 -0.36
CA LEU A 152 4.10 -7.61 -1.74
C LEU A 152 4.66 -6.48 -2.64
N PRO A 153 4.89 -6.75 -3.94
CA PRO A 153 5.36 -5.72 -4.86
C PRO A 153 4.44 -4.51 -4.93
N GLY A 154 4.97 -3.35 -5.32
CA GLY A 154 4.16 -2.15 -5.56
C GLY A 154 3.48 -1.60 -4.30
N GLY A 155 4.12 -1.71 -3.14
CA GLY A 155 3.62 -1.09 -1.91
C GLY A 155 2.51 -1.84 -1.19
N ILE A 156 2.07 -2.99 -1.69
CA ILE A 156 0.93 -3.68 -1.10
C ILE A 156 1.39 -4.50 0.09
N CYS A 157 0.70 -4.38 1.21
CA CYS A 157 0.86 -5.22 2.38
C CYS A 157 -0.26 -6.25 2.42
N ALA A 158 0.10 -7.50 2.69
CA ALA A 158 -0.87 -8.53 3.05
C ALA A 158 -0.65 -8.92 4.50
N GLY A 159 -1.70 -9.08 5.28
CA GLY A 159 -1.59 -9.38 6.69
C GLY A 159 -2.80 -10.12 7.26
N ARG A 160 -2.64 -10.70 8.45
CA ARG A 160 -3.74 -11.21 9.27
C ARG A 160 -3.95 -10.27 10.46
N LEU A 161 -5.15 -9.73 10.61
CA LEU A 161 -5.55 -8.87 11.72
C LEU A 161 -6.79 -9.48 12.39
N GLY A 162 -6.64 -10.01 13.59
CA GLY A 162 -7.71 -10.75 14.28
C GLY A 162 -8.23 -11.91 13.42
N ASN A 163 -9.52 -11.88 13.09
CA ASN A 163 -10.17 -12.87 12.23
C ASN A 163 -10.20 -12.49 10.73
N GLY A 164 -9.49 -11.43 10.32
CA GLY A 164 -9.46 -10.97 8.93
C GLY A 164 -8.12 -11.23 8.23
N VAL A 165 -8.17 -11.68 6.97
CA VAL A 165 -7.05 -11.59 6.01
C VAL A 165 -7.19 -10.26 5.26
N ILE A 166 -6.20 -9.40 5.42
CA ILE A 166 -6.16 -8.06 4.86
C ILE A 166 -5.17 -8.03 3.69
N MET A 167 -5.57 -7.37 2.61
CA MET A 167 -4.66 -6.87 1.60
C MET A 167 -4.92 -5.39 1.43
N GLU A 168 -3.91 -4.58 1.69
CA GLU A 168 -4.00 -3.13 1.57
C GLU A 168 -2.84 -2.63 0.73
N SER A 169 -3.12 -1.72 -0.19
CA SER A 169 -2.09 -0.86 -0.71
C SER A 169 -1.63 -0.05 0.49
N ASP A 170 -0.32 0.02 0.71
CA ASP A 170 0.25 1.12 1.48
C ASP A 170 0.01 2.39 0.64
N ASN A 171 -1.26 2.81 0.52
CA ASN A 171 -1.68 3.95 -0.29
C ASN A 171 -1.41 5.25 0.46
N ARG A 172 -0.18 5.33 0.98
CA ARG A 172 0.64 6.53 0.91
C ARG A 172 1.66 6.45 -0.25
N GLN A 173 1.52 5.47 -1.15
CA GLN A 173 2.36 5.28 -2.35
C GLN A 173 1.68 5.69 -3.67
N THR A 174 0.80 6.70 -3.64
CA THR A 174 0.74 7.68 -4.74
C THR A 174 1.20 9.02 -4.21
N MET A 175 2.50 9.15 -4.02
CA MET A 175 3.27 10.38 -4.19
C MET A 175 4.74 9.95 -4.18
N ASP A 176 5.41 10.19 -5.31
CA ASP A 176 6.86 10.10 -5.40
C ASP A 176 7.55 10.87 -4.27
N ASP A 177 8.68 10.31 -3.86
CA ASP A 177 9.80 10.91 -3.16
C ASP A 177 9.61 11.42 -1.72
N ASP A 178 10.73 11.37 -0.99
CA ASP A 178 10.97 11.74 0.41
C ASP A 178 9.96 12.70 1.08
N PRO A 179 9.67 12.54 2.39
CA PRO A 179 9.04 13.61 3.16
C PRO A 179 9.79 14.93 2.91
N PRO A 180 9.15 15.98 2.34
CA PRO A 180 9.84 17.15 1.80
C PRO A 180 10.37 18.12 2.87
N TRP A 181 10.27 17.75 4.16
CA TRP A 181 10.91 18.51 5.21
C TRP A 181 12.37 18.05 5.37
N GLU A 182 13.29 19.00 5.21
CA GLU A 182 14.69 18.81 5.58
C GLU A 182 14.80 18.33 7.03
N ALA A 183 15.78 17.48 7.33
CA ALA A 183 16.00 16.99 8.67
C ALA A 183 16.45 18.12 9.61
N GLY A 184 15.49 18.83 10.23
CA GLY A 184 15.77 19.87 11.24
C GLY A 184 15.27 21.27 10.88
N VAL A 185 14.03 21.41 10.40
CA VAL A 185 13.45 22.72 10.08
C VAL A 185 13.08 23.46 11.37
N PRO A 186 13.49 24.74 11.56
CA PRO A 186 13.03 25.54 12.69
C PRO A 186 11.52 25.79 12.59
N LEU A 187 10.79 25.54 13.68
CA LEU A 187 9.36 25.83 13.80
C LEU A 187 9.19 27.22 14.41
N PRO A 188 8.78 28.23 13.62
CA PRO A 188 8.51 29.56 14.15
C PRO A 188 7.33 29.52 15.12
N VAL A 189 7.45 30.29 16.21
CA VAL A 189 6.39 30.45 17.21
C VAL A 189 6.07 31.95 17.35
N PRO A 190 4.90 32.42 16.89
CA PRO A 190 3.86 31.69 16.16
C PRO A 190 4.23 31.39 14.70
N GLY A 191 3.71 30.29 14.16
CA GLY A 191 3.87 29.93 12.74
C GLY A 191 3.69 28.44 12.46
N SER A 192 4.00 28.00 11.25
CA SER A 192 3.85 26.60 10.84
C SER A 192 4.98 26.12 9.94
N VAL A 193 5.19 24.80 9.95
CA VAL A 193 6.13 24.10 9.08
C VAL A 193 5.35 23.06 8.28
N ALA A 194 5.46 23.15 6.95
CA ALA A 194 4.89 22.15 6.06
C ALA A 194 5.70 20.86 6.14
N LEU A 195 4.98 19.76 6.33
CA LEU A 195 5.50 18.39 6.31
C LEU A 195 5.30 17.73 4.93
N GLY A 196 4.72 18.44 3.96
CA GLY A 196 4.30 17.81 2.70
C GLY A 196 3.18 16.80 2.87
N GLN A 197 2.67 16.30 1.75
CA GLN A 197 1.50 15.40 1.71
C GLN A 197 0.28 16.00 2.44
N GLY A 198 0.06 17.33 2.35
CA GLY A 198 -1.04 18.03 3.03
C GLY A 198 -0.88 18.17 4.56
N ARG A 199 0.24 17.72 5.14
CA ARG A 199 0.45 17.75 6.59
C ARG A 199 1.23 19.00 6.98
N ARG A 200 0.92 19.59 8.13
CA ARG A 200 1.69 20.71 8.71
C ARG A 200 1.71 20.66 10.23
N VAL A 201 2.84 21.09 10.81
CA VAL A 201 2.95 21.36 12.25
C VAL A 201 2.75 22.85 12.45
N ARG A 202 1.78 23.23 13.27
CA ARG A 202 1.51 24.63 13.60
C ARG A 202 1.81 24.87 15.08
N ALA A 203 2.43 26.00 15.39
CA ALA A 203 2.70 26.46 16.75
C ALA A 203 2.03 27.82 16.97
N GLU A 204 1.30 27.94 18.07
CA GLU A 204 0.60 29.18 18.45
C GLU A 204 0.93 29.56 19.88
N VAL A 205 1.01 30.86 20.14
CA VAL A 205 1.15 31.40 21.49
C VAL A 205 -0.23 31.46 22.12
N ALA A 206 -0.43 30.73 23.21
CA ALA A 206 -1.64 30.80 23.99
C ALA A 206 -1.40 31.65 25.25
N THR A 207 -2.10 32.78 25.33
CA THR A 207 -2.31 33.55 26.56
C THR A 207 -3.44 32.89 27.35
N HIS A 208 -3.19 32.64 28.63
CA HIS A 208 -4.07 31.93 29.57
C HIS A 208 -5.58 32.00 29.26
N SER A 209 -6.19 30.82 29.11
CA SER A 209 -7.56 30.55 29.58
C SER A 209 -7.50 29.30 30.48
N PRO A 210 -8.00 29.36 31.74
CA PRO A 210 -7.98 28.23 32.67
C PRO A 210 -8.89 27.07 32.24
N GLU A 211 -9.66 27.25 31.17
CA GLU A 211 -10.62 26.28 30.62
C GLU A 211 -10.02 25.35 29.55
N ALA A 212 -8.72 25.49 29.27
CA ALA A 212 -7.98 24.55 28.40
C ALA A 212 -7.32 23.42 29.21
N GLU A 213 -7.82 23.13 30.41
CA GLU A 213 -7.60 21.84 31.08
C GLU A 213 -8.27 20.75 30.22
N ASP A 214 -7.45 19.80 29.80
CA ASP A 214 -7.83 18.66 28.98
C ASP A 214 -8.42 18.99 27.59
N ALA A 215 -7.56 19.49 26.69
CA ALA A 215 -7.65 18.98 25.32
C ALA A 215 -7.52 17.45 25.44
N GLY A 216 -8.64 16.75 25.24
CA GLY A 216 -8.85 15.35 25.60
C GLY A 216 -7.94 14.36 24.87
N PRO A 217 -8.40 13.12 24.56
CA PRO A 217 -7.57 12.07 23.95
C PRO A 217 -7.17 12.36 22.49
N ASP A 218 -7.25 13.61 22.06
CA ASP A 218 -6.92 14.03 20.72
C ASP A 218 -5.40 14.15 20.59
N ARG A 219 -4.80 13.09 20.05
CA ARG A 219 -3.35 12.94 19.89
C ARG A 219 -2.74 13.97 18.92
N MET A 220 -3.57 14.81 18.30
CA MET A 220 -3.22 15.80 17.28
C MET A 220 -2.79 17.16 17.84
N SER A 221 -2.92 17.42 19.15
CA SER A 221 -2.43 18.66 19.75
C SER A 221 -1.64 18.42 21.05
N PHE A 222 -0.72 19.33 21.36
CA PHE A 222 0.04 19.31 22.62
C PHE A 222 0.36 20.73 23.09
N THR A 223 0.11 21.03 24.38
CA THR A 223 0.40 22.35 24.96
C THR A 223 1.61 22.26 25.88
N MET A 224 2.65 23.05 25.59
CA MET A 224 3.87 23.11 26.37
C MET A 224 4.02 24.43 27.14
N CYS A 225 4.72 24.35 28.26
CA CYS A 225 5.21 25.51 28.99
C CYS A 225 6.49 26.03 28.33
N ALA A 226 6.46 27.22 27.73
CA ALA A 226 7.63 27.78 27.06
C ALA A 226 7.58 29.32 27.01
N ASP A 227 8.72 29.97 27.26
CA ASP A 227 8.90 31.38 26.94
C ASP A 227 9.24 31.50 25.45
N VAL A 228 8.33 32.12 24.69
CA VAL A 228 8.42 32.29 23.23
C VAL A 228 9.76 32.93 22.82
N SER A 229 10.35 33.76 23.69
CA SER A 229 11.62 34.46 23.43
C SER A 229 12.87 33.59 23.53
N GLN A 230 12.80 32.43 24.19
CA GLN A 230 13.96 31.54 24.43
C GLN A 230 13.79 30.15 23.81
N THR A 231 12.68 29.90 23.11
CA THR A 231 12.33 28.56 22.66
C THR A 231 12.60 28.39 21.17
N THR A 232 13.71 27.74 20.84
CA THR A 232 13.95 27.25 19.47
C THR A 232 13.35 25.86 19.33
N LEU A 233 12.20 25.76 18.65
CA LEU A 233 11.61 24.47 18.30
C LEU A 233 12.12 24.03 16.93
N ILE A 234 12.44 22.75 16.81
CA ILE A 234 12.88 22.13 15.57
C ILE A 234 11.96 20.95 15.28
N VAL A 235 11.48 20.85 14.05
CA VAL A 235 10.78 19.67 13.57
C VAL A 235 11.78 18.77 12.84
N ARG A 236 11.96 17.55 13.33
CA ARG A 236 12.87 16.56 12.72
C ARG A 236 12.30 15.16 12.70
N ARG A 237 12.94 14.29 11.91
CA ARG A 237 12.70 12.84 11.90
C ARG A 237 13.34 12.19 13.14
N ARG A 238 12.94 10.95 13.44
CA ARG A 238 13.56 10.14 14.50
C ARG A 238 15.03 9.86 14.19
N GLN A 239 15.85 9.82 15.24
CA GLN A 239 17.25 9.44 15.20
C GLN A 239 17.49 8.20 16.08
N PRO A 240 18.47 7.34 15.72
CA PRO A 240 18.87 6.23 16.59
C PRO A 240 19.25 6.74 17.98
N GLY A 241 18.67 6.16 19.03
CA GLY A 241 18.92 6.57 20.43
C GLY A 241 17.93 7.58 21.00
N ASP A 242 16.99 8.09 20.20
CA ASP A 242 15.94 8.99 20.69
C ASP A 242 15.14 8.39 21.84
N TRP A 243 14.92 9.20 22.87
CA TRP A 243 14.12 8.87 24.05
C TRP A 243 13.34 10.10 24.53
N PHE A 244 12.22 9.85 25.20
CA PHE A 244 11.39 10.90 25.80
C PHE A 244 10.70 10.37 27.07
N CYS A 245 10.02 11.23 27.81
CA CYS A 245 9.22 10.87 29.00
C CYS A 245 7.73 11.00 28.66
N PRO A 246 7.05 9.95 28.19
CA PRO A 246 5.68 10.07 27.68
C PRO A 246 4.70 10.48 28.79
N THR A 247 3.84 11.48 28.55
CA THR A 247 2.83 11.94 29.52
C THR A 247 2.00 10.79 30.09
N GLY A 248 1.81 10.74 31.41
CA GLY A 248 1.01 9.70 32.08
C GLY A 248 1.78 8.41 32.39
N MET A 249 3.12 8.43 32.30
CA MET A 249 4.00 7.32 32.72
C MET A 249 4.93 7.72 33.89
N ALA A 250 4.48 8.65 34.73
CA ALA A 250 5.18 9.08 35.95
C ALA A 250 6.64 9.48 35.70
N GLY A 251 6.91 10.18 34.60
CA GLY A 251 8.24 10.66 34.22
C GLY A 251 9.25 9.59 33.80
N ARG A 252 8.83 8.32 33.62
CA ARG A 252 9.75 7.25 33.20
C ARG A 252 10.27 7.48 31.77
N LYS A 253 11.59 7.40 31.62
CA LYS A 253 12.26 7.48 30.32
C LYS A 253 11.89 6.26 29.47
N LYS A 254 11.52 6.50 28.21
CA LYS A 254 11.22 5.45 27.24
C LYS A 254 11.94 5.74 25.92
N LYS A 255 12.56 4.71 25.34
CA LYS A 255 13.11 4.81 23.98
C LYS A 255 11.97 5.02 23.00
N LEU A 256 12.17 5.92 22.04
CA LEU A 256 11.16 6.22 21.02
C LEU A 256 10.82 4.98 20.17
N GLN A 257 11.83 4.15 19.90
CA GLN A 257 11.64 2.88 19.19
C GLN A 257 10.68 1.94 19.94
N ASP A 258 10.87 1.75 21.24
CA ASP A 258 10.03 0.87 22.07
C ASP A 258 8.62 1.46 22.19
N PHE A 259 8.51 2.79 22.31
CA PHE A 259 7.23 3.49 22.24
C PHE A 259 6.47 3.20 20.93
N PHE A 260 7.13 3.24 19.77
CA PHE A 260 6.51 2.89 18.50
C PHE A 260 6.14 1.41 18.38
N VAL A 261 6.89 0.49 19.02
CA VAL A 261 6.51 -0.92 19.08
C VAL A 261 5.21 -1.09 19.87
N ASP A 262 5.11 -0.47 21.04
CA ASP A 262 3.93 -0.58 21.90
C ASP A 262 2.69 0.06 21.29
N GLN A 263 2.88 1.16 20.53
CA GLN A 263 1.82 1.79 19.75
C GLN A 263 1.52 1.07 18.41
N LYS A 264 2.12 -0.11 18.17
CA LYS A 264 2.00 -0.90 16.94
C LYS A 264 2.24 -0.09 15.64
N VAL A 265 3.14 0.90 15.67
CA VAL A 265 3.44 1.74 14.50
C VAL A 265 4.30 0.95 13.50
N PRO A 266 3.87 0.81 12.23
CA PRO A 266 4.64 0.12 11.20
C PRO A 266 6.02 0.75 10.99
N ARG A 267 7.07 -0.07 10.76
CA ARG A 267 8.46 0.40 10.62
C ARG A 267 8.63 1.56 9.62
N ARG A 268 7.96 1.49 8.48
CA ARG A 268 8.01 2.52 7.42
C ARG A 268 7.39 3.85 7.83
N ARG A 269 6.35 3.83 8.67
CA ARG A 269 5.69 5.05 9.19
C ARG A 269 6.50 5.75 10.28
N ARG A 270 7.38 5.03 10.98
CA ARG A 270 8.15 5.59 12.11
C ARG A 270 9.06 6.75 11.69
N ASP A 271 9.58 6.71 10.46
CA ASP A 271 10.44 7.78 9.92
C ASP A 271 9.63 8.99 9.41
N GLN A 272 8.31 8.84 9.24
CA GLN A 272 7.37 9.88 8.79
C GLN A 272 6.63 10.58 9.96
N VAL A 273 6.87 10.15 11.19
CA VAL A 273 6.29 10.78 12.38
C VAL A 273 7.09 12.05 12.69
N PRO A 274 6.48 13.24 12.66
CA PRO A 274 7.17 14.48 12.99
C PRO A 274 7.47 14.53 14.49
N LEU A 275 8.72 14.80 14.84
CA LEU A 275 9.13 15.06 16.23
C LEU A 275 9.36 16.54 16.39
N VAL A 276 8.69 17.16 17.37
CA VAL A 276 8.99 18.53 17.80
C VAL A 276 9.99 18.46 18.94
N VAL A 277 11.13 19.10 18.75
CA VAL A 277 12.30 19.02 19.63
C VAL A 277 12.68 20.42 20.08
N ALA A 278 12.93 20.57 21.38
CA ALA A 278 13.53 21.76 21.98
C ALA A 278 14.97 21.43 22.41
N PRO A 279 15.79 22.41 22.84
CA PRO A 279 17.15 22.14 23.33
C PRO A 279 17.22 21.08 24.45
N GLY A 280 16.15 20.92 25.24
CA GLY A 280 16.03 19.92 26.32
C GLY A 280 15.58 18.51 25.88
N GLY A 281 15.36 18.28 24.58
CA GLY A 281 14.95 17.00 24.01
C GLY A 281 13.58 17.03 23.31
N ILE A 282 13.02 15.84 23.06
CA ILE A 282 11.74 15.68 22.38
C ILE A 282 10.63 16.25 23.25
N VAL A 283 9.85 17.17 22.70
CA VAL A 283 8.70 17.79 23.35
C VAL A 283 7.42 17.07 22.97
N TRP A 284 7.30 16.68 21.70
CA TRP A 284 6.09 16.03 21.19
C TRP A 284 6.39 15.07 20.05
N VAL A 285 5.79 13.88 20.14
CA VAL A 285 5.71 12.91 19.06
C VAL A 285 4.37 13.14 18.35
N GLY A 286 4.42 13.82 17.21
CA GLY A 286 3.24 14.33 16.50
C GLY A 286 2.22 13.25 16.18
N GLY A 287 0.99 13.45 16.61
CA GLY A 287 -0.10 12.48 16.44
C GLY A 287 -0.12 11.33 17.45
N TYR A 288 0.79 11.35 18.44
CA TYR A 288 0.89 10.29 19.45
C TYR A 288 0.86 10.84 20.88
N ARG A 289 1.98 11.38 21.37
CA ARG A 289 2.13 11.74 22.79
C ARG A 289 3.14 12.85 23.00
N GLY A 290 2.84 13.71 23.96
CA GLY A 290 3.78 14.71 24.49
C GLY A 290 4.76 14.13 25.49
N ASP A 291 5.81 14.91 25.76
CA ASP A 291 6.75 14.68 26.85
C ASP A 291 6.30 15.42 28.11
N GLU A 292 6.21 14.67 29.21
CA GLU A 292 5.73 15.13 30.52
C GLU A 292 6.60 16.26 31.10
N ARG A 293 7.88 16.35 30.73
CA ARG A 293 8.80 17.39 31.20
C ARG A 293 8.42 18.78 30.71
N PHE A 294 7.74 18.85 29.57
CA PHE A 294 7.36 20.11 28.91
C PHE A 294 5.88 20.45 29.11
N ARG A 295 5.13 19.62 29.83
CA ARG A 295 3.70 19.85 30.10
C ARG A 295 3.50 21.16 30.88
N LEU A 296 2.41 21.87 30.57
CA LEU A 296 2.01 23.07 31.29
C LEU A 296 1.95 22.80 32.80
N ARG A 297 2.73 23.54 33.59
CA ARG A 297 2.58 23.62 35.04
C ARG A 297 1.87 24.94 35.36
N SER A 298 1.03 24.92 36.38
CA SER A 298 0.05 25.96 36.77
C SER A 298 0.60 27.36 37.06
N HIS A 299 1.90 27.62 36.89
CA HIS A 299 2.58 28.83 37.36
C HIS A 299 3.26 29.65 36.24
N THR A 300 2.93 29.41 34.97
CA THR A 300 3.67 30.02 33.85
C THR A 300 2.76 30.82 32.94
N SER A 301 3.01 32.13 32.85
CA SER A 301 2.16 33.11 32.17
C SER A 301 2.16 33.03 30.64
N ARG A 302 3.00 32.16 30.04
CA ARG A 302 3.13 31.99 28.59
C ARG A 302 3.19 30.52 28.23
N SER A 303 2.39 30.11 27.26
CA SER A 303 2.30 28.74 26.78
C SER A 303 2.32 28.69 25.26
N VAL A 304 2.82 27.58 24.72
CA VAL A 304 2.87 27.32 23.28
C VAL A 304 2.05 26.07 23.00
N ARG A 305 1.06 26.19 22.11
CA ARG A 305 0.25 25.06 21.66
C ARG A 305 0.72 24.60 20.28
N LEU A 306 0.94 23.31 20.16
CA LEU A 306 1.34 22.62 18.94
C LEU A 306 0.15 21.86 18.36
N PHE A 307 0.00 21.90 17.05
CA PHE A 307 -1.01 21.18 16.30
C PHE A 307 -0.38 20.42 15.14
N LEU A 308 -0.92 19.25 14.83
CA LEU A 308 -0.66 18.50 13.62
C LEU A 308 -1.94 18.55 12.80
N GLU A 309 -1.90 19.31 11.72
CA GLU A 309 -3.01 19.44 10.78
C GLU A 309 -2.71 18.53 9.57
N GLU A 310 -3.74 17.81 9.10
CA GLU A 310 -3.71 17.03 7.87
C GLU A 310 -4.83 17.60 6.98
N ASP A 311 -4.47 18.17 5.82
CA ASP A 311 -5.45 18.61 4.81
C ASP A 311 -6.15 17.35 4.25
N GLU A 312 -7.49 17.32 4.29
CA GLU A 312 -8.35 16.22 3.77
C GLU A 312 -8.23 15.98 2.26
#